data_AF-A0A9X1BR87-F1
#
_entry.id   AF-A0A9X1BR87-F1
#
_cell.length_a   1.000
_cell.length_b   1.000
_cell.length_c   1.000
_cell.angle_alpha   90.00
_cell.angle_beta   90.00
_cell.angle_gamma   90.00
#
_symmetry.space_group_name_H-M   'P 1'
#
loop_
_entity.id
_entity.type
_entity.pdbx_description
1 polymer ?
#
loop_
_entity_poly.entity_id
_entity_poly.type
_entity_poly.pdbx_seq_one_letter_code
_entity_poly.pdbx_strand_id
1 'polypeptide(L)'
;MKLLSSLDRRLLPALALGGLLGLAGAQAAPAGDAGPQLIGRLGKVAYYLVPPEQATDRAWYDRAIASVCEASESCFVRFYTNSQGVTPTLPLPEAIEREPTVMFQRSIKHGGQLFRWSCRLARSNNPADCF
;
A
#
# COMPACT_ATOMS: atom_id res chain seq x y z
N MET A 1 58.07 -6.45 41.36
CA MET A 1 57.46 -7.66 40.77
C MET A 1 57.61 -7.52 39.26
N LYS A 2 58.57 -8.24 38.65
CA LYS A 2 58.34 -9.35 37.68
C LYS A 2 57.48 -8.91 36.48
N LEU A 3 57.85 -9.04 35.22
CA LEU A 3 59.00 -9.63 34.53
C LEU A 3 58.87 -9.19 33.05
N LEU A 4 60.02 -9.16 32.38
CA LEU A 4 60.26 -8.94 30.96
C LEU A 4 59.31 -9.72 30.01
N SER A 5 59.06 -9.18 28.81
CA SER A 5 59.75 -9.66 27.58
C SER A 5 59.07 -9.20 26.30
N SER A 6 59.84 -8.54 25.44
CA SER A 6 59.59 -8.40 24.02
C SER A 6 59.76 -9.75 23.32
N LEU A 7 58.81 -10.14 22.48
CA LEU A 7 58.92 -11.14 21.42
C LEU A 7 57.62 -11.04 20.60
N ASP A 8 57.57 -11.18 19.29
CA ASP A 8 58.54 -11.16 18.22
C ASP A 8 57.67 -11.09 16.96
N ARG A 9 58.27 -10.62 15.88
CA ARG A 9 57.64 -10.39 14.59
C ARG A 9 57.76 -11.69 13.79
N ARG A 10 56.65 -12.37 13.47
CA ARG A 10 56.56 -13.40 12.40
C ARG A 10 55.07 -13.59 12.06
N LEU A 11 54.60 -13.22 10.85
CA LEU A 11 54.46 -14.14 9.70
C LEU A 11 53.87 -15.49 10.13
N LEU A 12 52.68 -15.94 9.72
CA LEU A 12 52.21 -16.13 8.35
C LEU A 12 50.68 -16.39 8.33
N PRO A 13 50.05 -16.25 7.15
CA PRO A 13 48.65 -16.59 6.89
C PRO A 13 48.50 -18.10 6.72
N ALA A 14 47.36 -18.65 7.14
CA ALA A 14 46.97 -20.02 6.79
C ALA A 14 45.49 -20.05 6.45
N LEU A 15 45.22 -20.47 5.21
CA LEU A 15 43.91 -20.75 4.66
C LEU A 15 43.10 -21.65 5.58
N ALA A 16 41.83 -21.30 5.77
CA ALA A 16 40.80 -22.28 6.08
C ALA A 16 39.68 -22.13 5.05
N LEU A 17 39.69 -23.05 4.07
CA LEU A 17 38.49 -23.46 3.35
C LEU A 17 37.48 -23.95 4.39
N GLY A 18 36.27 -23.42 4.38
CA GLY A 18 35.19 -23.90 5.23
C GLY A 18 33.88 -23.26 4.80
N GLY A 19 33.15 -23.97 3.92
CA GLY A 19 31.88 -23.51 3.40
C GLY A 19 30.85 -23.27 4.49
N LEU A 20 30.04 -22.24 4.29
CA LEU A 20 28.73 -22.10 4.89
C LEU A 20 27.84 -21.48 3.81
N LEU A 21 26.87 -22.27 3.35
CA LEU A 21 25.74 -21.85 2.55
C LEU A 21 25.14 -20.59 3.20
N GLY A 22 25.39 -19.43 2.60
CA GLY A 22 24.58 -18.26 2.85
C GLY A 22 23.23 -18.51 2.19
N LEU A 23 22.24 -18.97 2.97
CA LEU A 23 20.85 -18.79 2.59
C LEU A 23 20.65 -17.28 2.37
N ALA A 24 20.61 -16.87 1.11
CA ALA A 24 20.10 -15.58 0.72
C ALA A 24 18.62 -15.57 1.09
N GLY A 25 18.34 -15.20 2.35
CA GLY A 25 17.00 -14.86 2.77
C GLY A 25 16.52 -13.76 1.85
N ALA A 26 15.56 -14.09 1.00
CA ALA A 26 14.76 -13.10 0.31
C ALA A 26 14.08 -12.29 1.43
N GLN A 27 14.69 -11.16 1.77
CA GLN A 27 14.10 -10.20 2.67
C GLN A 27 12.91 -9.65 1.88
N ALA A 28 11.72 -10.20 2.12
CA ALA A 28 10.49 -9.56 1.74
C ALA A 28 10.58 -8.15 2.33
N ALA A 29 10.72 -7.15 1.46
CA ALA A 29 10.71 -5.76 1.89
C ALA A 29 9.48 -5.61 2.80
N PRO A 30 9.63 -4.97 3.99
CA PRO A 30 8.45 -4.66 4.76
C PRO A 30 7.50 -3.95 3.81
N ALA A 31 6.24 -4.36 3.79
CA ALA A 31 5.16 -3.55 3.23
C ALA A 31 5.13 -2.29 4.11
N GLY A 32 6.08 -1.39 3.85
CA GLY A 32 6.18 -0.11 4.52
C GLY A 32 4.89 0.62 4.24
N ASP A 33 4.44 1.43 5.20
CA ASP A 33 3.25 2.27 5.14
C ASP A 33 3.17 3.00 3.79
N ALA A 34 2.63 2.32 2.79
CA ALA A 34 2.51 2.83 1.46
C ALA A 34 1.35 3.81 1.57
N GLY A 35 1.71 5.09 1.66
CA GLY A 35 0.75 6.17 1.65
C GLY A 35 -0.20 6.03 0.44
N PRO A 36 -1.37 6.68 0.49
CA PRO A 36 -2.37 6.55 -0.57
C PRO A 36 -1.79 6.75 -1.97
N GLN A 37 -1.87 5.73 -2.82
CA GLN A 37 -1.34 5.81 -4.17
C GLN A 37 -2.44 6.25 -5.14
N LEU A 38 -2.39 7.51 -5.58
CA LEU A 38 -3.22 8.02 -6.67
C LEU A 38 -2.73 7.42 -8.00
N ILE A 39 -3.59 6.66 -8.69
CA ILE A 39 -3.32 6.13 -10.04
C ILE A 39 -3.46 7.26 -11.06
N GLY A 40 -4.49 8.09 -10.90
CA GLY A 40 -4.76 9.22 -11.77
C GLY A 40 -6.23 9.65 -11.74
N ARG A 41 -6.65 10.41 -12.76
CA ARG A 41 -8.04 10.90 -12.91
C ARG A 41 -8.59 10.58 -14.28
N LEU A 42 -9.86 10.14 -14.34
CA LEU A 42 -10.67 10.13 -15.56
C LEU A 42 -11.83 11.10 -15.37
N GLY A 43 -11.81 12.21 -16.11
CA GLY A 43 -12.73 13.33 -15.86
C GLY A 43 -12.59 13.86 -14.43
N LYS A 44 -13.69 13.85 -13.66
CA LYS A 44 -13.72 14.30 -12.26
C LYS A 44 -13.49 13.19 -11.23
N VAL A 45 -13.27 11.96 -11.69
CA VAL A 45 -13.12 10.80 -10.81
C VAL A 45 -11.64 10.51 -10.58
N ALA A 46 -11.21 10.54 -9.33
CA ALA A 46 -9.88 10.11 -8.91
C ALA A 46 -9.87 8.61 -8.61
N TYR A 47 -8.80 7.92 -9.00
CA TYR A 47 -8.63 6.49 -8.85
C TYR A 47 -7.43 6.19 -7.96
N TYR A 48 -7.63 5.44 -6.89
CA TYR A 48 -6.60 5.10 -5.91
C TYR A 48 -6.36 3.60 -5.82
N LEU A 49 -5.09 3.22 -5.63
CA LEU A 49 -4.71 1.91 -5.13
C LEU A 49 -4.68 1.93 -3.60
N VAL A 50 -5.31 0.91 -3.03
CA VAL A 50 -5.34 0.61 -1.61
C VAL A 50 -4.43 -0.58 -1.35
N PRO A 51 -3.45 -0.46 -0.45
CA PRO A 51 -2.71 -1.61 0.04
C PRO A 51 -3.67 -2.65 0.64
N PRO A 52 -3.53 -3.96 0.33
CA PRO A 52 -4.49 -4.98 0.78
C PRO A 52 -4.74 -4.99 2.30
N GLU A 53 -3.72 -4.70 3.10
CA GLU A 53 -3.79 -4.61 4.56
C GLU A 53 -4.66 -3.44 5.04
N GLN A 54 -4.81 -2.39 4.23
CA GLN A 54 -5.63 -1.21 4.51
C GLN A 54 -7.02 -1.30 3.87
N ALA A 55 -7.34 -2.39 3.17
CA ALA A 55 -8.60 -2.54 2.43
C ALA A 55 -9.85 -2.34 3.30
N THR A 56 -9.74 -2.53 4.61
CA THR A 56 -10.84 -2.34 5.57
C THR A 56 -10.62 -1.20 6.59
N ASP A 57 -9.49 -0.47 6.51
CA ASP A 57 -9.18 0.63 7.44
C ASP A 57 -9.89 1.92 7.01
N ARG A 58 -10.96 2.29 7.72
CA ARG A 58 -11.71 3.51 7.47
C ARG A 58 -10.84 4.77 7.58
N ALA A 59 -9.94 4.84 8.56
CA ALA A 59 -9.12 6.02 8.80
C ALA A 59 -8.13 6.24 7.65
N TRP A 60 -7.63 5.17 7.03
CA TRP A 60 -6.82 5.26 5.82
C TRP A 60 -7.58 5.92 4.66
N TYR A 61 -8.83 5.51 4.42
CA TYR A 61 -9.66 6.12 3.37
C TYR A 61 -9.94 7.59 3.64
N ASP A 62 -10.25 7.97 4.88
CA ASP A 62 -10.51 9.37 5.22
C ASP A 62 -9.28 10.26 4.92
N ARG A 63 -8.05 9.78 5.23
CA ARG A 63 -6.81 10.48 4.86
C ARG A 63 -6.62 10.58 3.34
N ALA A 64 -6.88 9.49 2.61
CA ALA A 64 -6.78 9.49 1.15
C ALA A 64 -7.78 10.46 0.50
N ILE A 65 -9.03 10.48 0.96
CA ILE A 65 -10.08 11.40 0.51
C ILE A 65 -9.67 12.85 0.81
N ALA A 66 -9.20 13.14 2.02
CA ALA A 66 -8.75 14.48 2.40
C ALA A 66 -7.57 14.97 1.53
N SER A 67 -6.71 14.07 1.05
CA SER A 67 -5.56 14.44 0.20
C SER A 67 -5.94 14.89 -1.22
N VAL A 68 -7.17 14.61 -1.67
CA VAL A 68 -7.60 14.84 -3.06
C VAL A 68 -8.86 15.67 -3.21
N CYS A 69 -9.67 15.79 -2.15
CA CYS A 69 -11.00 16.38 -2.20
C CYS A 69 -11.08 17.75 -1.51
N GLU A 70 -11.01 18.83 -2.30
CA GLU A 70 -11.25 20.19 -1.83
C GLU A 70 -12.68 20.40 -1.31
N ALA A 71 -12.82 21.02 -0.13
CA ALA A 71 -14.11 21.10 0.58
C ALA A 71 -15.20 21.85 -0.21
N SER A 72 -14.82 22.84 -1.01
CA SER A 72 -15.72 23.67 -1.83
C SER A 72 -16.11 23.03 -3.17
N GLU A 73 -15.61 21.83 -3.48
CA GLU A 73 -15.84 21.16 -4.76
C GLU A 73 -16.54 19.80 -4.63
N SER A 74 -17.25 19.42 -5.70
CA SER A 74 -17.74 18.04 -5.84
C SER A 74 -16.54 17.12 -6.08
N CYS A 75 -16.46 16.03 -5.31
CA CYS A 75 -15.34 15.10 -5.37
C CYS A 75 -15.83 13.67 -5.53
N PHE A 76 -15.24 12.93 -6.47
CA PHE A 76 -15.59 11.54 -6.75
C PHE A 76 -14.30 10.72 -6.70
N VAL A 77 -14.26 9.71 -5.84
CA VAL A 77 -13.06 8.88 -5.66
C VAL A 77 -13.46 7.41 -5.70
N ARG A 78 -12.66 6.63 -6.43
CA ARG A 78 -12.80 5.18 -6.56
C ARG A 78 -11.54 4.52 -6.04
N PHE A 79 -11.72 3.53 -5.18
CA PHE A 79 -10.63 2.82 -4.53
C PHE A 79 -10.63 1.34 -4.94
N TYR A 80 -9.45 0.82 -5.21
CA TYR A 80 -9.25 -0.56 -5.66
C TYR A 80 -8.04 -1.18 -4.97
N THR A 81 -8.08 -2.49 -4.72
CA THR A 81 -6.85 -3.25 -4.42
C THR A 81 -6.21 -3.73 -5.72
N ASN A 82 -4.97 -4.20 -5.61
CA ASN A 82 -4.24 -4.82 -6.72
C ASN A 82 -3.55 -6.09 -6.22
N SER A 83 -4.35 -7.09 -5.85
CA SER A 83 -3.84 -8.34 -5.27
C SER A 83 -2.93 -9.11 -6.24
N GLN A 84 -3.14 -8.92 -7.56
CA GLN A 84 -2.35 -9.55 -8.62
C GLN A 84 -1.05 -8.80 -8.95
N GLY A 85 -0.82 -7.62 -8.37
CA GLY A 85 0.41 -6.84 -8.58
C GLY A 85 0.61 -6.36 -10.02
N VAL A 86 -0.47 -6.18 -10.80
CA VAL A 86 -0.36 -5.70 -12.19
C VAL A 86 0.02 -4.21 -12.21
N THR A 87 0.61 -3.73 -13.30
CA THR A 87 0.98 -2.30 -13.40
C THR A 87 -0.28 -1.42 -13.47
N PRO A 88 -0.48 -0.48 -12.53
CA PRO A 88 -1.63 0.41 -12.55
C PRO A 88 -1.51 1.44 -13.67
N THR A 89 -2.58 1.61 -14.44
CA THR A 89 -2.70 2.60 -15.53
C THR A 89 -4.16 3.01 -15.68
N LEU A 90 -4.43 4.09 -16.43
CA LEU A 90 -5.78 4.48 -16.83
C LEU A 90 -5.92 4.37 -18.36
N PRO A 91 -6.99 3.74 -18.89
CA PRO A 91 -8.08 3.05 -18.18
C PRO A 91 -7.56 1.87 -17.34
N LEU A 92 -8.29 1.52 -16.29
CA LEU A 92 -7.84 0.51 -15.33
C LEU A 92 -7.75 -0.87 -16.00
N PRO A 93 -6.70 -1.66 -15.73
CA PRO A 93 -6.67 -3.07 -16.10
C PRO A 93 -7.79 -3.86 -15.43
N GLU A 94 -8.38 -4.83 -16.13
CA GLU A 94 -9.48 -5.67 -15.62
C GLU A 94 -9.17 -6.34 -14.25
N ALA A 95 -7.90 -6.70 -14.03
CA ALA A 95 -7.45 -7.26 -12.75
C ALA A 95 -7.69 -6.29 -11.57
N ILE A 96 -7.48 -4.99 -11.77
CA ILE A 96 -7.74 -3.96 -10.75
C ILE A 96 -9.21 -3.58 -10.72
N GLU A 97 -9.88 -3.47 -11.88
CA GLU A 97 -11.30 -3.08 -11.95
C GLU A 97 -12.23 -4.03 -11.18
N ARG A 98 -11.89 -5.32 -11.13
CA ARG A 98 -12.64 -6.35 -10.37
C ARG A 98 -12.35 -6.35 -8.88
N GLU A 99 -11.48 -5.48 -8.41
CA GLU A 99 -11.09 -5.38 -7.01
C GLU A 99 -11.52 -4.05 -6.33
N PRO A 100 -12.77 -3.57 -6.51
CA PRO A 100 -13.19 -2.35 -5.86
C PRO A 100 -13.26 -2.55 -4.34
N THR A 101 -12.94 -1.50 -3.59
CA THR A 101 -13.06 -1.49 -2.12
C THR A 101 -14.05 -0.46 -1.62
N VAL A 102 -13.89 0.80 -2.04
CA VAL A 102 -14.70 1.93 -1.60
C VAL A 102 -15.03 2.84 -2.77
N MET A 103 -16.23 3.40 -2.73
CA MET A 103 -16.59 4.57 -3.50
C MET A 103 -16.89 5.73 -2.54
N PHE A 104 -16.25 6.86 -2.81
CA PHE A 104 -16.60 8.14 -2.20
C PHE A 104 -17.18 9.09 -3.23
N GLN A 105 -18.25 9.78 -2.86
CA GLN A 105 -18.88 10.81 -3.68
C GLN A 105 -19.38 11.96 -2.81
N ARG A 106 -18.94 13.17 -3.11
CA ARG A 106 -19.50 14.42 -2.57
C ARG A 106 -20.03 15.27 -3.72
N SER A 107 -21.27 15.75 -3.57
CA SER A 107 -21.86 16.70 -4.52
C SER A 107 -22.25 17.98 -3.81
N ILE A 108 -21.66 19.11 -4.23
CA ILE A 108 -22.04 20.43 -3.73
C ILE A 108 -23.45 20.81 -4.22
N LYS A 109 -23.84 20.37 -5.42
CA LYS A 109 -25.15 20.67 -6.01
C LYS A 109 -26.31 20.03 -5.25
N HIS A 110 -26.12 18.79 -4.79
CA HIS A 110 -27.19 18.02 -4.15
C HIS A 110 -27.04 17.97 -2.62
N GLY A 111 -26.01 18.60 -2.06
CA GLY A 111 -25.79 18.68 -0.61
C GLY A 111 -25.66 17.29 0.02
N GLY A 112 -24.52 16.63 -0.13
CA GLY A 112 -24.31 15.35 0.53
C GLY A 112 -22.98 14.69 0.22
N GLN A 113 -22.62 13.75 1.09
CA GLN A 113 -21.50 12.83 0.90
C GLN A 113 -21.97 11.38 1.06
N LEU A 114 -21.47 10.52 0.19
CA LEU A 114 -21.68 9.08 0.22
C LEU A 114 -20.33 8.41 0.33
N PHE A 115 -20.21 7.55 1.34
CA PHE A 115 -19.10 6.62 1.50
C PHE A 115 -19.73 5.23 1.49
N ARG A 116 -19.42 4.41 0.47
CA ARG A 116 -19.97 3.05 0.36
C ARG A 116 -18.84 2.06 0.17
N TRP A 117 -18.91 0.97 0.91
CA TRP A 117 -18.05 -0.20 0.73
C TRP A 117 -18.53 -1.02 -0.46
N SER A 118 -17.61 -1.74 -1.11
CA SER A 118 -17.98 -2.79 -2.06
C SER A 118 -18.75 -3.89 -1.31
N CYS A 119 -19.78 -4.44 -1.94
CA CYS A 119 -20.50 -5.57 -1.38
C CYS A 119 -19.59 -6.80 -1.14
N ARG A 120 -18.47 -6.92 -1.88
CA ARG A 120 -17.46 -7.98 -1.69
C ARG A 120 -16.80 -7.92 -0.31
N LEU A 121 -16.63 -6.72 0.25
CA LEU A 121 -16.00 -6.51 1.56
C LEU A 121 -17.00 -6.59 2.73
N ALA A 122 -18.29 -6.81 2.44
CA ALA A 122 -19.37 -7.12 3.38
C ALA A 122 -19.25 -6.43 4.75
N ARG A 123 -19.35 -5.09 4.77
CA ARG A 123 -19.41 -4.30 6.01
C ARG A 123 -20.81 -3.77 6.35
N SER A 124 -21.78 -3.95 5.46
CA SER A 124 -23.20 -3.72 5.72
C SER A 124 -23.98 -5.01 5.44
N ASN A 125 -24.93 -5.32 6.31
CA ASN A 125 -25.86 -6.45 6.15
C ASN A 125 -27.02 -6.12 5.20
N ASN A 126 -27.07 -4.88 4.71
CA ASN A 126 -28.08 -4.41 3.76
C ASN A 126 -27.41 -4.15 2.40
N PRO A 127 -27.80 -4.88 1.35
CA PRO A 127 -27.23 -4.71 0.00
C PRO A 127 -27.50 -3.34 -0.61
N ALA A 128 -28.49 -2.58 -0.10
CA ALA A 128 -28.71 -1.19 -0.53
C ALA A 128 -27.61 -0.21 -0.07
N ASP A 129 -26.81 -0.58 0.93
CA ASP A 129 -25.79 0.28 1.54
C ASP A 129 -24.38 0.03 0.98
N CYS A 130 -24.23 -0.93 0.07
CA CYS A 130 -23.00 -1.22 -0.65
C CYS A 130 -23.17 -0.96 -2.15
N PHE A 131 -22.10 -1.15 -2.91
CA PHE A 131 -22.10 -1.06 -4.36
C PHE A 131 -21.45 -2.30 -4.99
#